data_AF-A0A9P5LQI4-F1
#
_entry.id   AF-A0A9P5LQI4-F1
#
_cell.length_a   1.000
_cell.length_b   1.000
_cell.length_c   1.000
_cell.angle_alpha   90.00
_cell.angle_beta   90.00
_cell.angle_gamma   90.00
#
_symmetry.space_group_name_H-M   'P 1'
#
loop_
_entity.id
_entity.type
_entity.pdbx_description
1 polymer ?
#
loop_
_entity_poly.entity_id
_entity_poly.type
_entity_poly.pdbx_seq_one_letter_code
_entity_poly.pdbx_strand_id
1 'polypeptide(L)'
;MAPPFPPAPAPESMLFRHRQLAPTANVRVSPICLGAMNFGDADKARLGECNKETSFEILDTFKGLGGNFIDTANGYQAGQSETWLGEWMKSRDCRDEMVLATKYSSPCQKHHSGKIQSNFGGNGTKSLRHSVETSLKRLQTDYIDLLYVHWWDYATTIPELMTSLNDLVSSGKANYLGVSDTPAWVVAKANQYARDHGLRQFVVYQGL
;
A
#
# COMPACT_ATOMS: atom_id res chain seq x y z
N MET A 1 41.17 -13.97 11.27
CA MET A 1 41.12 -12.50 11.13
C MET A 1 39.85 -12.03 11.82
N ALA A 2 39.92 -11.13 12.80
CA ALA A 2 38.72 -10.60 13.44
C ALA A 2 37.93 -9.75 12.43
N PRO A 3 36.58 -9.74 12.46
CA PRO A 3 35.80 -8.90 11.56
C PRO A 3 36.18 -7.42 11.77
N PRO A 4 36.19 -6.61 10.70
CA PRO A 4 36.65 -5.22 10.74
C PRO A 4 35.77 -4.29 11.59
N PHE A 5 34.57 -4.73 11.96
CA PHE A 5 33.63 -3.97 12.78
C PHE A 5 33.10 -4.82 13.93
N PRO A 6 32.85 -4.22 15.10
CA PRO A 6 32.15 -4.89 16.18
C PRO A 6 30.75 -5.33 15.70
N PRO A 7 30.21 -6.46 16.20
CA PRO A 7 28.86 -6.87 15.88
C PRO A 7 27.87 -5.77 16.30
N ALA A 8 26.84 -5.56 15.49
CA ALA A 8 25.76 -4.63 15.82
C ALA A 8 25.11 -5.03 17.17
N PRO A 9 24.69 -4.06 18.00
CA PRO A 9 23.99 -4.34 19.24
C PRO A 9 22.72 -5.15 18.96
N ALA A 10 22.29 -5.92 19.95
CA ALA A 10 21.02 -6.64 19.86
C ALA A 10 19.87 -5.64 19.70
N PRO A 11 18.89 -5.92 18.82
CA PRO A 11 17.76 -5.03 18.63
C PRO A 11 16.89 -4.98 19.89
N GLU A 12 16.39 -3.78 20.22
CA GLU A 12 15.53 -3.54 21.39
C GLU A 12 14.18 -4.29 21.31
N SER A 13 13.75 -4.59 20.08
CA SER A 13 12.54 -5.33 19.77
C SER A 13 12.74 -6.16 18.50
N MET A 14 11.96 -7.23 18.36
CA MET A 14 12.01 -8.08 17.16
C MET A 14 11.62 -7.34 15.88
N LEU A 15 10.87 -6.23 15.96
CA LEU A 15 10.48 -5.45 14.78
C LEU A 15 11.66 -4.74 14.10
N PHE A 16 12.73 -4.42 14.84
CA PHE A 16 13.97 -3.86 14.27
C PHE A 16 14.74 -4.84 13.37
N ARG A 17 14.37 -6.13 13.34
CA ARG A 17 14.98 -7.12 12.44
C ARG A 17 14.38 -7.01 11.04
N HIS A 18 14.63 -5.90 10.37
CA HIS A 18 14.13 -5.64 9.02
C HIS A 18 14.68 -6.63 8.00
N ARG A 19 13.84 -7.01 7.04
CA ARG A 19 14.15 -8.01 6.00
C ARG A 19 13.81 -7.46 4.64
N GLN A 20 14.48 -7.98 3.62
CA GLN A 20 14.09 -7.71 2.24
C GLN A 20 12.66 -8.20 2.02
N LEU A 21 11.80 -7.35 1.46
CA LEU A 21 10.40 -7.66 1.21
C LEU A 21 10.22 -8.84 0.24
N ALA A 22 10.93 -8.81 -0.90
CA ALA A 22 10.91 -9.89 -1.87
C ALA A 22 12.23 -9.93 -2.66
N PRO A 23 12.61 -11.07 -3.28
CA PRO A 23 13.82 -11.15 -4.13
C PRO A 23 13.86 -10.08 -5.24
N THR A 24 12.70 -9.68 -5.75
CA THR A 24 12.52 -8.65 -6.79
C THR A 24 12.19 -7.26 -6.24
N ALA A 25 12.22 -7.07 -4.91
CA ALA A 25 11.99 -5.79 -4.25
C ALA A 25 12.92 -5.62 -3.02
N ASN A 26 13.99 -4.84 -3.18
CA ASN A 26 15.02 -4.65 -2.15
C ASN A 26 14.66 -3.54 -1.13
N VAL A 27 13.38 -3.36 -0.84
CA VAL A 27 12.93 -2.53 0.29
C VAL A 27 12.99 -3.36 1.58
N ARG A 28 13.39 -2.73 2.68
CA ARG A 28 13.56 -3.39 3.98
C ARG A 28 12.36 -3.10 4.87
N VAL A 29 11.65 -4.16 5.26
CA VAL A 29 10.42 -4.09 6.04
C VAL A 29 10.57 -4.80 7.38
N SER A 30 9.86 -4.33 8.39
CA SER A 30 9.66 -5.04 9.66
C SER A 30 9.04 -6.42 9.42
N PRO A 31 9.36 -7.42 10.25
CA PRO A 31 8.86 -8.79 10.09
C PRO A 31 7.33 -8.90 10.23
N ILE A 32 6.67 -7.85 10.74
CA ILE A 32 5.23 -7.70 10.80
C ILE A 32 4.86 -6.41 10.08
N CYS A 33 3.78 -6.49 9.28
CA CYS A 33 3.12 -5.34 8.67
C CYS A 33 1.93 -4.92 9.56
N LEU A 34 1.80 -3.63 9.83
CA LEU A 34 0.65 -3.08 10.54
C LEU A 34 -0.45 -2.73 9.52
N GLY A 35 -1.55 -3.47 9.55
CA GLY A 35 -2.75 -3.15 8.78
C GLY A 35 -3.56 -2.03 9.44
N ALA A 36 -4.01 -1.06 8.65
CA ALA A 36 -4.76 0.12 9.10
C ALA A 36 -6.25 0.08 8.68
N MET A 37 -6.81 -1.12 8.44
CA MET A 37 -8.17 -1.28 7.90
C MET A 37 -9.25 -0.65 8.78
N ASN A 38 -9.11 -0.74 10.10
CA ASN A 38 -10.08 -0.22 11.06
C ASN A 38 -9.81 1.23 11.50
N PHE A 39 -8.73 1.89 11.03
CA PHE A 39 -8.39 3.27 11.43
C PHE A 39 -9.37 4.26 10.78
N GLY A 40 -10.41 4.63 11.53
CA GLY A 40 -11.49 5.49 11.06
C GLY A 40 -12.82 5.21 11.76
N ASP A 41 -13.78 6.09 11.53
CA ASP A 41 -15.08 6.09 12.21
C ASP A 41 -16.25 5.72 11.27
N ALA A 42 -15.97 5.43 10.00
CA ALA A 42 -17.00 5.24 8.98
C ALA A 42 -17.76 3.90 9.06
N ASP A 43 -17.14 2.84 9.62
CA ASP A 43 -17.68 1.48 9.68
C ASP A 43 -17.40 0.80 11.04
N LYS A 44 -17.71 1.51 12.14
CA LYS A 44 -17.47 1.01 13.52
C LYS A 44 -18.18 -0.31 13.81
N ALA A 45 -19.37 -0.50 13.25
CA ALA A 45 -20.19 -1.68 13.52
C ALA A 45 -19.56 -2.99 13.02
N ARG A 46 -18.82 -2.94 11.90
CA ARG A 46 -18.20 -4.12 11.29
C ARG A 46 -16.72 -4.26 11.61
N LEU A 47 -15.98 -3.15 11.68
CA LEU A 47 -14.52 -3.15 11.83
C LEU A 47 -14.04 -2.86 13.26
N GLY A 48 -14.98 -2.59 14.17
CA GLY A 48 -14.68 -2.10 15.51
C GLY A 48 -14.34 -0.61 15.52
N GLU A 49 -14.29 -0.04 16.72
CA GLU A 49 -13.93 1.35 16.93
C GLU A 49 -12.41 1.51 17.04
N CYS A 50 -11.85 2.40 16.24
CA CYS A 50 -10.48 2.88 16.38
C CYS A 50 -10.49 4.35 15.96
N ASN A 51 -10.60 5.25 16.95
CA ASN A 51 -10.59 6.68 16.71
C ASN A 51 -9.18 7.16 16.35
N LYS A 52 -9.06 8.45 16.01
CA LYS A 52 -7.80 9.03 15.53
C LYS A 52 -6.70 8.99 16.58
N GLU A 53 -7.04 9.32 17.82
CA GLU A 53 -6.13 9.34 18.95
C GLU A 53 -5.54 7.94 19.19
N THR A 54 -6.40 6.93 19.26
CA THR A 54 -6.00 5.52 19.41
C THR A 54 -5.17 5.05 18.21
N SER A 55 -5.55 5.44 16.99
CA SER A 55 -4.78 5.11 15.78
C SER A 55 -3.35 5.66 15.86
N PHE A 56 -3.20 6.91 16.33
CA PHE A 56 -1.89 7.56 16.48
C PHE A 56 -1.06 6.90 17.59
N GLU A 57 -1.67 6.52 18.71
CA GLU A 57 -0.99 5.78 19.79
C GLU A 57 -0.49 4.41 19.31
N ILE A 58 -1.30 3.68 18.53
CA ILE A 58 -0.89 2.40 17.92
C ILE A 58 0.29 2.61 16.97
N LEU A 59 0.24 3.65 16.13
CA LEU A 59 1.31 3.96 15.17
C LEU A 59 2.61 4.38 15.87
N ASP A 60 2.52 5.26 16.87
CA ASP A 60 3.65 5.70 17.69
C ASP A 60 4.30 4.49 18.41
N THR A 61 3.47 3.57 18.94
CA THR A 61 3.96 2.33 19.56
C THR A 61 4.64 1.41 18.54
N PHE A 62 4.01 1.18 17.38
CA PHE A 62 4.56 0.33 16.33
C PHE A 62 5.90 0.86 15.83
N LYS A 63 6.00 2.16 15.54
CA LYS A 63 7.25 2.82 15.15
C LYS A 63 8.30 2.74 16.26
N GLY A 64 7.92 3.05 17.50
CA GLY A 64 8.82 3.04 18.66
C GLY A 64 9.44 1.66 18.92
N LEU A 65 8.74 0.59 18.56
CA LEU A 65 9.25 -0.77 18.64
C LEU A 65 10.09 -1.20 17.42
N GLY A 66 10.29 -0.34 16.42
CA GLY A 66 11.05 -0.60 15.20
C GLY A 66 10.22 -1.05 13.99
N GLY A 67 8.89 -0.97 14.08
CA GLY A 67 7.99 -1.23 12.97
C GLY A 67 8.11 -0.15 11.89
N ASN A 68 8.12 -0.56 10.61
CA ASN A 68 8.19 0.40 9.50
C ASN A 68 7.29 0.05 8.32
N PHE A 69 6.55 -1.06 8.35
CA PHE A 69 5.72 -1.48 7.22
C PHE A 69 4.23 -1.32 7.56
N ILE A 70 3.55 -0.40 6.88
CA ILE A 70 2.14 -0.06 7.13
C ILE A 70 1.33 -0.29 5.86
N ASP A 71 0.16 -0.91 6.00
CA ASP A 71 -0.74 -1.24 4.90
C ASP A 71 -2.13 -0.61 5.10
N THR A 72 -2.60 0.14 4.11
CA THR A 72 -3.95 0.74 4.06
C THR A 72 -4.61 0.48 2.71
N ALA A 73 -5.75 1.10 2.39
CA ALA A 73 -6.38 1.06 1.07
C ALA A 73 -7.25 2.31 0.84
N ASN A 74 -7.44 2.67 -0.44
CA ASN A 74 -8.21 3.85 -0.85
C ASN A 74 -9.66 3.90 -0.31
N GLY A 75 -10.26 2.73 -0.05
CA GLY A 75 -11.62 2.57 0.44
C GLY A 75 -11.74 2.35 1.95
N TYR A 76 -10.64 2.12 2.69
CA TYR A 76 -10.71 1.83 4.12
C TYR A 76 -11.26 3.02 4.89
N GLN A 77 -12.31 2.75 5.68
CA GLN A 77 -13.03 3.76 6.45
C GLN A 77 -13.42 4.98 5.59
N ALA A 78 -13.86 4.74 4.35
CA ALA A 78 -14.17 5.78 3.36
C ALA A 78 -13.02 6.77 3.09
N GLY A 79 -11.77 6.31 3.17
CA GLY A 79 -10.56 7.09 2.96
C GLY A 79 -9.99 7.75 4.22
N GLN A 80 -10.61 7.57 5.39
CA GLN A 80 -10.09 8.12 6.64
C GLN A 80 -8.76 7.49 7.03
N SER A 81 -8.58 6.18 6.80
CA SER A 81 -7.34 5.48 7.13
C SER A 81 -6.12 6.12 6.45
N GLU A 82 -6.19 6.37 5.14
CA GLU A 82 -5.14 7.10 4.41
C GLU A 82 -4.94 8.52 4.93
N THR A 83 -6.04 9.23 5.23
CA THR A 83 -5.98 10.62 5.71
C THR A 83 -5.24 10.68 7.05
N TRP A 84 -5.59 9.81 7.99
CA TRP A 84 -4.99 9.77 9.32
C TRP A 84 -3.54 9.31 9.29
N LEU A 85 -3.19 8.33 8.44
CA LEU A 85 -1.79 7.94 8.23
C LEU A 85 -0.95 9.09 7.68
N GLY A 86 -1.48 9.83 6.69
CA GLY A 86 -0.80 10.99 6.13
C GLY A 86 -0.58 12.10 7.15
N GLU A 87 -1.58 12.37 8.00
CA GLU A 87 -1.47 13.33 9.08
C GLU A 87 -0.48 12.89 10.15
N TRP A 88 -0.51 11.61 10.55
CA TRP A 88 0.42 11.05 11.52
C TRP A 88 1.87 11.16 11.02
N MET A 89 2.17 10.65 9.82
CA MET A 89 3.53 10.69 9.26
C MET A 89 4.07 12.12 9.15
N LYS A 90 3.22 13.06 8.69
CA LYS A 90 3.58 14.48 8.61
C LYS A 90 3.84 15.09 9.98
N SER A 91 3.02 14.75 10.99
CA SER A 91 3.17 15.28 12.35
C SER A 91 4.39 14.74 13.10
N ARG A 92 4.92 13.58 12.68
CA ARG A 92 6.11 12.92 13.26
C ARG A 92 7.36 13.06 12.40
N ASP A 93 7.24 13.71 11.24
CA ASP A 93 8.29 13.86 10.24
C ASP A 93 8.98 12.53 9.88
N CYS A 94 8.18 11.48 9.68
CA CYS A 94 8.69 10.11 9.55
C CYS A 94 8.32 9.41 8.23
N ARG A 95 7.87 10.14 7.21
CA ARG A 95 7.46 9.54 5.93
C ARG A 95 8.56 8.67 5.33
N ASP A 96 9.81 9.14 5.35
CA ASP A 96 10.94 8.44 4.74
C ASP A 96 11.44 7.24 5.54
N GLU A 97 11.04 7.15 6.82
CA GLU A 97 11.34 5.97 7.65
C GLU A 97 10.36 4.81 7.34
N MET A 98 9.18 5.12 6.79
CA MET A 98 8.08 4.18 6.62
C MET A 98 8.04 3.58 5.21
N VAL A 99 7.80 2.28 5.13
CA VAL A 99 7.37 1.57 3.93
C VAL A 99 5.85 1.56 3.92
N LEU A 100 5.28 2.38 3.04
CA LEU A 100 3.84 2.60 2.98
C LEU A 100 3.21 1.86 1.81
N ALA A 101 2.28 0.96 2.13
CA ALA A 101 1.41 0.31 1.16
C ALA A 101 0.00 0.90 1.15
N THR A 102 -0.56 1.07 -0.05
CA THR A 102 -1.99 1.29 -0.24
C THR A 102 -2.50 0.46 -1.41
N LYS A 103 -3.82 0.42 -1.60
CA LYS A 103 -4.49 -0.38 -2.61
C LYS A 103 -5.52 0.46 -3.36
N TYR A 104 -5.70 0.12 -4.63
CA TYR A 104 -6.82 0.60 -5.43
C TYR A 104 -7.57 -0.59 -6.02
N SER A 105 -8.84 -0.38 -6.35
CA SER A 105 -9.83 -1.21 -7.07
C SER A 105 -11.21 -0.90 -6.48
N SER A 106 -11.26 -0.51 -5.20
CA SER A 106 -12.46 -0.02 -4.52
C SER A 106 -12.82 1.38 -4.97
N PRO A 107 -14.11 1.77 -4.95
CA PRO A 107 -14.52 3.15 -5.08
C PRO A 107 -13.81 4.03 -4.04
N CYS A 108 -13.01 5.01 -4.48
CA CYS A 108 -12.23 5.87 -3.57
C CYS A 108 -13.07 6.87 -2.76
N GLN A 109 -14.38 6.97 -3.01
CA GLN A 109 -15.31 7.91 -2.37
C GLN A 109 -16.66 7.26 -2.10
N LYS A 110 -17.39 7.77 -1.10
CA LYS A 110 -18.79 7.43 -0.90
C LYS A 110 -19.60 7.82 -2.14
N HIS A 111 -20.66 7.07 -2.41
CA HIS A 111 -21.58 7.41 -3.50
C HIS A 111 -22.19 8.80 -3.26
N HIS A 112 -22.10 9.67 -4.26
CA HIS A 112 -22.64 11.03 -4.22
C HIS A 112 -23.76 11.15 -5.25
N SER A 113 -24.99 11.33 -4.78
CA SER A 113 -26.13 11.59 -5.66
C SER A 113 -25.86 12.80 -6.56
N GLY A 114 -26.19 12.68 -7.84
CA GLY A 114 -25.98 13.74 -8.84
C GLY A 114 -24.57 13.82 -9.43
N LYS A 115 -23.65 12.89 -9.11
CA LYS A 115 -22.33 12.80 -9.75
C LYS A 115 -22.17 11.51 -10.56
N ILE A 116 -21.47 11.62 -11.70
CA ILE A 116 -21.09 10.46 -12.51
C ILE A 116 -19.85 9.82 -11.87
N GLN A 117 -20.01 8.61 -11.31
CA GLN A 117 -18.95 7.90 -10.58
C GLN A 117 -18.57 6.53 -11.17
N SER A 118 -18.98 6.24 -12.41
CA SER A 118 -18.81 4.92 -13.04
C SER A 118 -17.35 4.44 -13.17
N ASN A 119 -16.36 5.33 -13.03
CA ASN A 119 -14.93 5.01 -13.15
C ASN A 119 -14.15 5.22 -11.84
N PHE A 120 -14.83 5.27 -10.69
CA PHE A 120 -14.18 5.51 -9.40
C PHE A 120 -13.64 4.23 -8.75
N GLY A 121 -13.94 3.07 -9.33
CA GLY A 121 -13.42 1.76 -8.94
C GLY A 121 -13.13 0.88 -10.16
N GLY A 122 -12.66 -0.34 -9.91
CA GLY A 122 -12.13 -1.25 -10.92
C GLY A 122 -10.64 -1.02 -11.20
N ASN A 123 -10.08 -1.88 -12.05
CA ASN A 123 -8.64 -1.99 -12.27
C ASN A 123 -8.15 -1.17 -13.46
N GLY A 124 -9.07 -0.66 -14.29
CA GLY A 124 -8.78 0.08 -15.51
C GLY A 124 -8.05 1.40 -15.28
N THR A 125 -7.41 1.91 -16.34
CA THR A 125 -6.46 3.04 -16.28
C THR A 125 -7.04 4.29 -15.61
N LYS A 126 -8.31 4.62 -15.89
CA LYS A 126 -8.98 5.81 -15.34
C LYS A 126 -9.20 5.72 -13.84
N SER A 127 -9.62 4.55 -13.35
CA SER A 127 -9.81 4.28 -11.93
C SER A 127 -8.48 4.30 -11.19
N LEU A 128 -7.44 3.65 -11.75
CA LEU A 128 -6.09 3.68 -11.22
C LEU A 128 -5.59 5.12 -11.02
N ARG A 129 -5.60 5.92 -12.09
CA ARG A 129 -5.14 7.31 -12.04
C ARG A 129 -5.91 8.11 -10.99
N HIS A 130 -7.25 8.03 -10.98
CA HIS A 130 -8.04 8.79 -10.03
C HIS A 130 -7.79 8.37 -8.57
N SER A 131 -7.71 7.06 -8.34
CA SER A 131 -7.50 6.50 -7.01
C SER A 131 -6.13 6.89 -6.46
N VAL A 132 -5.05 6.69 -7.23
CA VAL A 132 -3.70 7.00 -6.75
C VAL A 132 -3.52 8.49 -6.47
N GLU A 133 -4.01 9.37 -7.34
CA GLU A 133 -3.98 10.83 -7.08
C GLU A 133 -4.75 11.22 -5.82
N THR A 134 -5.84 10.53 -5.52
CA THR A 134 -6.62 10.78 -4.31
C THR A 134 -5.89 10.25 -3.07
N SER A 135 -5.32 9.05 -3.15
CA SER A 135 -4.53 8.43 -2.09
C SER A 135 -3.30 9.27 -1.74
N LEU A 136 -2.51 9.71 -2.72
CA LEU A 136 -1.33 10.56 -2.51
C LEU A 136 -1.68 11.86 -1.76
N LYS A 137 -2.80 12.50 -2.13
CA LYS A 137 -3.29 13.71 -1.43
C LYS A 137 -3.66 13.44 0.03
N ARG A 138 -4.35 12.33 0.30
CA ARG A 138 -4.74 11.94 1.67
C ARG A 138 -3.54 11.56 2.51
N LEU A 139 -2.62 10.79 1.93
CA LEU A 139 -1.38 10.35 2.55
C LEU A 139 -0.35 11.48 2.70
N GLN A 140 -0.60 12.65 2.10
CA GLN A 140 0.28 13.82 2.12
C GLN A 140 1.72 13.50 1.67
N THR A 141 1.84 12.69 0.62
CA THR A 141 3.13 12.26 0.04
C THR A 141 3.00 12.22 -1.49
N ASP A 142 4.13 12.23 -2.17
CA ASP A 142 4.27 12.16 -3.63
C ASP A 142 4.55 10.75 -4.16
N TYR A 143 4.90 9.80 -3.28
CA TYR A 143 5.16 8.41 -3.65
C TYR A 143 4.52 7.40 -2.69
N ILE A 144 4.19 6.22 -3.25
CA ILE A 144 3.76 5.03 -2.53
C ILE A 144 4.88 3.98 -2.63
N ASP A 145 5.25 3.33 -1.54
CA ASP A 145 6.27 2.29 -1.61
C ASP A 145 5.74 1.04 -2.31
N LEU A 146 4.54 0.59 -1.93
CA LEU A 146 3.93 -0.61 -2.52
C LEU A 146 2.45 -0.35 -2.87
N LEU A 147 2.15 -0.29 -4.16
CA LEU A 147 0.77 -0.17 -4.62
C LEU A 147 0.20 -1.56 -4.94
N TYR A 148 -0.89 -1.92 -4.27
CA TYR A 148 -1.63 -3.14 -4.58
C TYR A 148 -2.78 -2.88 -5.56
N VAL A 149 -2.94 -3.78 -6.53
CA VAL A 149 -4.25 -4.08 -7.12
C VAL A 149 -5.04 -4.87 -6.07
N HIS A 150 -6.11 -4.30 -5.51
CA HIS A 150 -6.76 -4.85 -4.31
C HIS A 150 -7.54 -6.14 -4.60
N TRP A 151 -8.16 -6.23 -5.78
CA TRP A 151 -8.85 -7.45 -6.24
C TRP A 151 -8.95 -7.46 -7.76
N TRP A 152 -9.24 -8.63 -8.32
CA TRP A 152 -9.45 -8.78 -9.77
C TRP A 152 -10.87 -8.38 -10.18
N ASP A 153 -11.02 -7.42 -11.09
CA ASP A 153 -12.34 -6.92 -11.51
C ASP A 153 -12.97 -7.70 -12.68
N TYR A 154 -12.24 -8.63 -13.29
CA TYR A 154 -12.63 -9.42 -14.47
C TYR A 154 -13.00 -8.63 -15.73
N ALA A 155 -12.96 -7.30 -15.69
CA ALA A 155 -13.30 -6.41 -16.79
C ALA A 155 -12.05 -5.84 -17.46
N THR A 156 -11.03 -5.52 -16.68
CA THR A 156 -9.78 -4.92 -17.16
C THR A 156 -8.87 -6.00 -17.74
N THR A 157 -8.33 -5.76 -18.94
CA THR A 157 -7.40 -6.70 -19.57
C THR A 157 -6.01 -6.62 -18.93
N ILE A 158 -5.27 -7.73 -18.94
CA ILE A 158 -3.88 -7.76 -18.46
C ILE A 158 -2.98 -6.73 -19.19
N PRO A 159 -3.02 -6.61 -20.53
CA PRO A 159 -2.24 -5.59 -21.23
C PRO A 159 -2.51 -4.15 -20.77
N GLU A 160 -3.77 -3.76 -20.65
CA GLU A 160 -4.15 -2.43 -20.16
C GLU A 160 -3.62 -2.19 -18.75
N LEU A 161 -3.88 -3.14 -17.85
CA LEU A 161 -3.48 -3.04 -16.44
C LEU A 161 -1.97 -2.90 -16.30
N MET A 162 -1.21 -3.84 -16.86
CA MET A 162 0.25 -3.87 -16.67
C MET A 162 0.94 -2.67 -17.31
N THR A 163 0.45 -2.19 -18.46
CA THR A 163 0.94 -0.95 -19.06
C THR A 163 0.67 0.24 -18.15
N SER A 164 -0.56 0.37 -17.64
CA SER A 164 -0.95 1.48 -16.76
C SER A 164 -0.19 1.50 -15.44
N LEU A 165 0.05 0.33 -14.84
CA LEU A 165 0.86 0.21 -13.62
C LEU A 165 2.32 0.54 -13.89
N ASN A 166 2.86 0.13 -15.04
CA ASN A 166 4.22 0.47 -15.43
C ASN A 166 4.41 1.96 -15.64
N ASP A 167 3.46 2.64 -16.29
CA ASP A 167 3.47 4.10 -16.45
C ASP A 167 3.46 4.82 -15.10
N LEU A 168 2.67 4.30 -14.15
CA LEU A 168 2.64 4.84 -12.79
C LEU A 168 3.99 4.73 -12.08
N VAL A 169 4.62 3.55 -12.13
CA VAL A 169 5.96 3.35 -11.55
C VAL A 169 7.00 4.23 -12.25
N SER A 170 6.93 4.32 -13.58
CA SER A 170 7.83 5.16 -14.38
C SER A 170 7.66 6.66 -14.07
N SER A 171 6.47 7.07 -13.64
CA SER A 171 6.19 8.43 -13.18
C SER A 171 6.67 8.74 -11.75
N GLY A 172 7.19 7.73 -11.02
CA GLY A 172 7.70 7.89 -9.64
C GLY A 172 6.64 7.85 -8.55
N LYS A 173 5.36 7.65 -8.88
CA LYS A 173 4.25 7.65 -7.91
C LYS A 173 4.14 6.36 -7.10
N ALA A 174 4.74 5.28 -7.58
CA ALA A 174 4.82 4.01 -6.88
C ALA A 174 6.19 3.36 -7.11
N ASN A 175 6.82 2.83 -6.06
CA ASN A 175 8.12 2.17 -6.17
C ASN A 175 7.96 0.69 -6.57
N TYR A 176 7.01 0.00 -5.97
CA TYR A 176 6.76 -1.44 -6.15
C TYR A 176 5.28 -1.72 -6.37
N LEU A 177 5.01 -2.86 -7.02
CA LEU A 177 3.65 -3.32 -7.33
C LEU A 177 3.34 -4.60 -6.56
N GLY A 178 2.18 -4.63 -5.92
CA GLY A 178 1.59 -5.81 -5.31
C GLY A 178 0.25 -6.15 -5.94
N VAL A 179 -0.27 -7.33 -5.65
CA VAL A 179 -1.62 -7.72 -6.02
C VAL A 179 -2.26 -8.50 -4.88
N SER A 180 -3.55 -8.29 -4.67
CA SER A 180 -4.34 -8.92 -3.62
C SER A 180 -5.54 -9.65 -4.20
N ASP A 181 -5.99 -10.70 -3.51
CA ASP A 181 -7.23 -11.45 -3.78
C ASP A 181 -7.51 -11.71 -5.28
N THR A 182 -6.47 -12.09 -6.00
CA THR A 182 -6.49 -12.27 -7.46
C THR A 182 -6.14 -13.73 -7.78
N PRO A 183 -6.88 -14.41 -8.68
CA PRO A 183 -6.58 -15.78 -9.02
C PRO A 183 -5.11 -15.96 -9.44
N ALA A 184 -4.42 -16.94 -8.86
CA ALA A 184 -2.98 -17.14 -9.08
C ALA A 184 -2.60 -17.24 -10.57
N TRP A 185 -3.47 -17.82 -11.41
CA TRP A 185 -3.25 -17.91 -12.85
C TRP A 185 -3.29 -16.55 -13.56
N VAL A 186 -4.06 -15.58 -13.06
CA VAL A 186 -4.06 -14.20 -13.56
C VAL A 186 -2.74 -13.53 -13.20
N VAL A 187 -2.28 -13.68 -11.95
CA VAL A 187 -1.00 -13.12 -11.50
C VAL A 187 0.17 -13.68 -12.32
N ALA A 188 0.17 -14.99 -12.58
CA ALA A 188 1.17 -15.63 -13.43
C ALA A 188 1.17 -15.07 -14.85
N LYS A 189 -0.01 -14.92 -15.49
CA LYS A 189 -0.14 -14.31 -16.82
C LYS A 189 0.27 -12.84 -16.84
N ALA A 190 -0.07 -12.07 -15.82
CA ALA A 190 0.29 -10.65 -15.72
C ALA A 190 1.79 -10.46 -15.57
N ASN A 191 2.44 -11.25 -14.71
CA ASN A 191 3.90 -11.22 -14.57
C ASN A 191 4.61 -11.76 -15.81
N GLN A 192 4.05 -12.75 -16.51
CA GLN A 192 4.57 -13.21 -17.80
C GLN A 192 4.51 -12.08 -18.84
N TYR A 193 3.34 -11.45 -19.00
CA TYR A 193 3.16 -10.31 -19.89
C TYR A 193 4.17 -9.19 -19.56
N ALA A 194 4.36 -8.86 -18.29
CA ALA A 194 5.32 -7.84 -17.88
C ALA A 194 6.76 -8.19 -18.27
N ARG A 195 7.21 -9.43 -18.05
CA ARG A 195 8.55 -9.87 -18.48
C ARG A 195 8.73 -9.78 -20.00
N ASP A 196 7.73 -10.22 -20.76
CA ASP A 196 7.78 -10.25 -22.22
C ASP A 196 7.83 -8.85 -22.84
N HIS A 197 7.34 -7.83 -22.11
CA HIS A 197 7.24 -6.46 -22.59
C HIS A 197 8.13 -5.48 -21.82
N GLY A 198 9.05 -5.96 -20.97
CA GLY A 198 9.96 -5.11 -20.20
C GLY A 198 9.27 -4.21 -19.17
N LEU A 199 8.10 -4.61 -18.68
CA LEU A 199 7.31 -3.86 -17.69
C LEU A 199 7.62 -4.30 -16.25
N ARG A 200 7.23 -3.46 -15.29
CA ARG A 200 7.29 -3.80 -13.86
C ARG A 200 6.33 -4.95 -13.52
N GLN A 201 6.83 -5.90 -12.74
CA GLN A 201 6.10 -7.08 -12.28
C GLN A 201 5.45 -6.84 -10.91
N PHE A 202 4.44 -7.63 -10.56
CA PHE A 202 4.03 -7.78 -9.18
C PHE A 202 5.11 -8.52 -8.38
N VAL A 203 5.55 -7.92 -7.27
CA VAL A 203 6.63 -8.44 -6.41
C VAL A 203 6.11 -9.12 -5.14
N VAL A 204 4.86 -8.82 -4.75
CA VAL A 204 4.19 -9.39 -3.56
C VAL A 204 2.76 -9.76 -3.92
N TYR A 205 2.30 -10.87 -3.34
CA TYR A 205 0.90 -11.29 -3.33
C TYR A 205 0.35 -11.21 -1.90
N GLN A 206 -0.79 -10.54 -1.71
CA GLN A 206 -1.52 -10.53 -0.44
C GLN A 206 -2.79 -11.36 -0.63
N GLY A 207 -2.91 -12.49 0.05
CA GLY A 207 -4.08 -13.37 -0.05
C GLY A 207 -4.75 -13.58 1.30
N LEU A 208 -6.04 -13.88 1.24
CA LEU A 208 -6.79 -14.56 2.31
C LEU A 208 -6.40 -16.04 2.45
#